data_AF-A0A8C3IMT8-F1
#
_entry.id   AF-A0A8C3IMT8-F1
#
_cell.length_a   1.000
_cell.length_b   1.000
_cell.length_c   1.000
_cell.angle_alpha   90.00
_cell.angle_beta   90.00
_cell.angle_gamma   90.00
#
_symmetry.space_group_name_H-M   'P 1'
#
loop_
_entity.id
_entity.type
_entity.pdbx_description
1 polymer ?
#
loop_
_entity_poly.entity_id
_entity_poly.type
_entity_poly.pdbx_seq_one_letter_code
_entity_poly.pdbx_strand_id
1 'polypeptide(L)'
;MKQNDKIICMLEERQKEDIKNLNKAVTEFQQNFQKPETRREFDLSDPQALKKDTPARLSDNDPRCTISGLQKFLGEDLNHDRRVKFQKEQSREWSLQQQRDWKNALADQKFAEDLHDKNRIDLDQKAMELQRKDVETRQAVCAATKDFNRTQVAEFAERKMLEKRQEEEDNVAEISNLLRGDLLSENPEQAASSFGRHRVITDRWKGMNQDQLMAIRYTQQQQVLEKLRLQEEERQRNAEWDRQRIQAARAQLLFERHQQRLNRELRRTLDNANAQLSQEQKSKKIYLQEEVYSNFPTGQYFTQFNTTSR
;
A
#
# COMPACT_ATOMS: atom_id res chain seq x y z
N MET A 1 80.38 -163.26 -102.34
CA MET A 1 79.68 -162.93 -101.08
C MET A 1 80.53 -162.11 -100.10
N LYS A 2 81.84 -162.37 -99.90
CA LYS A 2 82.69 -161.64 -98.92
C LYS A 2 82.91 -160.12 -99.14
N GLN A 3 82.52 -159.55 -100.27
CA GLN A 3 82.78 -158.14 -100.60
C GLN A 3 81.63 -157.21 -100.19
N ASN A 4 80.38 -157.70 -100.18
CA ASN A 4 79.20 -156.92 -99.82
C ASN A 4 79.08 -156.71 -98.29
N ASP A 5 79.41 -157.72 -97.48
CA ASP A 5 79.36 -157.63 -96.01
C ASP A 5 80.34 -156.57 -95.46
N LYS A 6 81.50 -156.43 -96.10
CA LYS A 6 82.51 -155.42 -95.71
C LYS A 6 82.05 -153.99 -96.01
N ILE A 7 81.25 -153.80 -97.08
CA ILE A 7 80.64 -152.50 -97.42
C ILE A 7 79.54 -152.16 -96.40
N ILE A 8 78.73 -153.14 -95.99
CA ILE A 8 77.68 -152.93 -94.97
C ILE A 8 78.29 -152.53 -93.63
N CYS A 9 79.35 -153.20 -93.15
CA CYS A 9 80.02 -152.80 -91.91
C CYS A 9 80.60 -151.37 -91.96
N MET A 10 81.20 -150.96 -93.08
CA MET A 10 81.70 -149.58 -93.22
C MET A 10 80.57 -148.55 -93.27
N LEU A 11 79.41 -148.89 -93.86
CA LEU A 11 78.23 -148.03 -93.85
C LEU A 11 77.61 -147.93 -92.44
N GLU A 12 77.60 -149.02 -91.67
CA GLU A 12 77.15 -149.00 -90.27
C GLU A 12 78.08 -148.17 -89.37
N GLU A 13 79.40 -148.26 -89.56
CA GLU A 13 80.37 -147.43 -88.83
C GLU A 13 80.20 -145.94 -89.14
N ARG A 14 80.04 -145.58 -90.42
CA ARG A 14 79.69 -144.21 -90.82
C ARG A 14 78.37 -143.75 -90.21
N GLN A 15 77.35 -144.59 -90.22
CA GLN A 15 76.05 -144.26 -89.63
C GLN A 15 76.17 -144.04 -88.11
N LYS A 16 76.99 -144.83 -87.41
CA LYS A 16 77.26 -144.63 -85.97
C LYS A 16 78.01 -143.32 -85.71
N GLU A 17 78.98 -142.96 -86.55
CA GLU A 17 79.69 -141.67 -86.46
C GLU A 17 78.76 -140.48 -86.73
N ASP A 18 77.90 -140.57 -87.74
CA ASP A 18 76.93 -139.52 -88.08
C ASP A 18 75.92 -139.31 -86.94
N ILE A 19 75.41 -140.39 -86.33
CA ILE A 19 74.52 -140.30 -85.15
C ILE A 19 75.24 -139.62 -83.99
N LYS A 20 76.52 -139.96 -83.76
CA LYS A 20 77.32 -139.37 -82.69
C LYS A 20 77.55 -137.87 -82.93
N ASN A 21 77.87 -137.49 -84.17
CA ASN A 21 78.07 -136.09 -84.56
C ASN A 21 76.77 -135.28 -84.45
N LEU A 22 75.64 -135.85 -84.87
CA LEU A 22 74.32 -135.22 -84.73
C LEU A 22 73.98 -134.99 -83.24
N ASN A 23 74.13 -136.01 -82.39
CA ASN A 23 73.85 -135.89 -80.96
C ASN A 23 74.74 -134.85 -80.27
N LYS A 24 76.00 -134.76 -80.69
CA LYS A 24 76.92 -133.71 -80.21
C LYS A 24 76.44 -132.32 -80.63
N ALA A 25 76.07 -132.12 -81.89
CA ALA A 25 75.53 -130.86 -82.39
C ALA A 25 74.21 -130.47 -81.70
N VAL A 26 73.31 -131.44 -81.44
CA VAL A 26 72.06 -131.20 -80.70
C VAL A 26 72.35 -130.77 -79.27
N THR A 27 73.30 -131.42 -78.59
CA THR A 27 73.67 -131.08 -77.21
C THR A 27 74.31 -129.69 -77.14
N GLU A 28 75.21 -129.37 -78.08
CA GLU A 28 75.81 -128.03 -78.20
C GLU A 28 74.73 -126.97 -78.48
N PHE A 29 73.76 -127.27 -79.34
CA PHE A 29 72.64 -126.38 -79.61
C PHE A 29 71.76 -126.16 -78.37
N GLN A 30 71.44 -127.21 -77.62
CA GLN A 30 70.68 -127.11 -76.37
C GLN A 30 71.42 -126.29 -75.31
N GLN A 31 72.71 -126.52 -75.12
CA GLN A 31 73.52 -125.80 -74.14
C GLN A 31 73.67 -124.31 -74.49
N ASN A 32 73.79 -123.98 -75.78
CA ASN A 32 74.02 -122.61 -76.21
C ASN A 32 72.71 -121.80 -76.36
N PHE A 33 71.63 -122.43 -76.82
CA PHE A 33 70.40 -121.73 -77.23
C PHE A 33 69.15 -122.11 -76.44
N GLN A 34 69.19 -123.11 -75.55
CA GLN A 34 68.04 -123.55 -74.75
C GLN A 34 68.26 -123.39 -73.24
N LYS A 35 69.07 -122.41 -72.82
CA LYS A 35 69.26 -122.09 -71.40
C LYS A 35 67.95 -121.55 -70.80
N PRO A 36 67.68 -121.80 -69.51
CA PRO A 36 66.50 -121.23 -68.83
C PRO A 36 66.48 -119.70 -68.88
N GLU A 37 67.64 -119.06 -68.81
CA GLU A 37 67.83 -117.61 -68.85
C GLU A 37 67.41 -116.97 -70.18
N THR A 38 67.51 -117.72 -71.28
CA THR A 38 67.17 -117.24 -72.64
C THR A 38 65.71 -117.45 -72.99
N ARG A 39 64.89 -117.92 -72.03
CA ARG A 39 63.43 -118.03 -72.19
C ARG A 39 62.80 -116.65 -72.20
N ARG A 40 61.71 -116.50 -72.96
CA ARG A 40 60.97 -115.24 -73.07
C ARG A 40 60.38 -114.80 -71.72
N GLU A 41 59.99 -115.77 -70.90
CA GLU A 41 59.32 -115.63 -69.61
C GLU A 41 60.27 -115.79 -68.40
N PHE A 42 61.59 -115.71 -68.62
CA PHE A 42 62.55 -115.84 -67.54
C PHE A 42 62.43 -114.71 -66.51
N ASP A 43 62.05 -113.51 -66.94
CA ASP A 43 61.75 -112.36 -66.06
C ASP A 43 60.67 -112.69 -65.00
N LEU A 44 59.66 -113.49 -65.36
CA LEU A 44 58.62 -113.96 -64.45
C LEU A 44 59.06 -115.14 -63.57
N SER A 45 60.01 -115.95 -64.06
CA SER A 45 60.48 -117.19 -63.40
C SER A 45 61.83 -117.03 -62.68
N ASP A 46 62.41 -115.83 -62.67
CA ASP A 46 63.71 -115.53 -62.07
C ASP A 46 63.63 -115.66 -60.54
N PRO A 47 64.40 -116.57 -59.91
CA PRO A 47 64.43 -116.72 -58.46
C PRO A 47 64.84 -115.46 -57.70
N GLN A 48 65.49 -114.49 -58.37
CA GLN A 48 65.94 -113.23 -57.79
C GLN A 48 65.06 -112.02 -58.13
N ALA A 49 63.91 -112.20 -58.80
CA ALA A 49 63.05 -111.10 -59.24
C ALA A 49 62.72 -110.09 -58.13
N LEU A 50 62.33 -110.57 -56.94
CA LEU A 50 61.99 -109.72 -55.80
C LEU A 50 63.14 -108.86 -55.25
N LYS A 51 64.40 -109.26 -55.48
CA LYS A 51 65.57 -108.49 -55.06
C LYS A 51 65.96 -107.41 -56.08
N LYS A 52 65.63 -107.65 -57.35
CA LYS A 52 65.87 -106.71 -58.46
C LYS A 52 64.77 -105.66 -58.57
N ASP A 53 63.57 -105.97 -58.06
CA ASP A 53 62.43 -105.07 -58.09
C ASP A 53 62.62 -103.86 -57.15
N THR A 54 62.06 -102.72 -57.54
CA THR A 54 62.09 -101.49 -56.75
C THR A 54 60.80 -101.35 -55.93
N PRO A 55 60.86 -100.78 -54.71
CA PRO A 55 59.64 -100.43 -53.98
C PRO A 55 58.68 -99.60 -54.82
N ALA A 56 57.38 -99.83 -54.64
CA ALA A 56 56.31 -99.16 -55.37
C ALA A 56 56.32 -97.62 -55.21
N ARG A 57 56.90 -97.11 -54.12
CA ARG A 57 57.16 -95.68 -53.86
C ARG A 57 58.53 -95.53 -53.20
N LEU A 58 59.42 -94.75 -53.81
CA LEU A 58 60.78 -94.50 -53.27
C LEU A 58 60.87 -93.22 -52.42
N SER A 59 60.03 -92.24 -52.72
CA SER A 59 60.04 -90.90 -52.11
C SER A 59 58.64 -90.29 -52.19
N ASP A 60 58.38 -89.28 -51.37
CA ASP A 60 57.14 -88.50 -51.44
C ASP A 60 56.98 -87.77 -52.77
N ASN A 61 58.09 -87.48 -53.46
CA ASN A 61 58.12 -86.82 -54.76
C ASN A 61 58.53 -87.78 -55.90
N ASP A 62 58.28 -89.08 -55.75
CA ASP A 62 58.55 -90.06 -56.81
C ASP A 62 57.67 -89.78 -58.05
N PRO A 63 58.25 -89.44 -59.22
CA PRO A 63 57.50 -89.10 -60.42
C PRO A 63 56.76 -90.31 -61.03
N ARG A 64 57.10 -91.54 -60.63
CA ARG A 64 56.42 -92.78 -61.08
C ARG A 64 55.05 -92.94 -60.41
N CYS A 65 54.84 -92.33 -59.24
CA CYS A 65 53.60 -92.39 -58.49
C CYS A 65 52.57 -91.40 -59.07
N THR A 66 51.97 -91.78 -60.20
CA THR A 66 50.85 -91.05 -60.82
C THR A 66 49.54 -91.29 -60.06
N ILE A 67 48.53 -90.47 -60.36
CA ILE A 67 47.21 -90.51 -59.70
C ILE A 67 46.53 -91.88 -59.84
N SER A 68 46.68 -92.55 -60.99
CA SER A 68 46.11 -93.88 -61.23
C SER A 68 46.80 -95.01 -60.48
N GLY A 69 48.04 -94.81 -60.03
CA GLY A 69 48.84 -95.83 -59.34
C GLY A 69 48.43 -96.06 -57.88
N LEU A 70 47.60 -95.19 -57.29
CA LEU A 70 47.09 -95.28 -55.91
C LEU A 70 48.19 -95.39 -54.82
N GLN A 71 49.45 -95.03 -55.14
CA GLN A 71 50.59 -95.07 -54.20
C GLN A 71 50.79 -93.74 -53.42
N LYS A 72 50.14 -92.66 -53.86
CA LYS A 72 50.20 -91.33 -53.25
C LYS A 72 48.83 -90.69 -53.25
N PHE A 73 48.36 -90.26 -52.08
CA PHE A 73 47.07 -89.60 -51.91
C PHE A 73 47.28 -88.15 -51.46
N LEU A 74 46.58 -87.20 -52.09
CA LEU A 74 46.70 -85.77 -51.74
C LEU A 74 46.08 -85.43 -50.37
N GLY A 75 45.20 -86.28 -49.85
CA GLY A 75 44.64 -86.12 -48.50
C GLY A 75 45.61 -86.48 -47.37
N GLU A 76 46.73 -87.13 -47.68
CA GLU A 76 47.79 -87.45 -46.73
C GLU A 76 48.59 -86.18 -46.41
N ASP A 77 48.33 -85.55 -45.26
CA ASP A 77 49.00 -84.33 -44.83
C ASP A 77 50.26 -84.64 -44.01
N LEU A 78 51.39 -84.78 -44.70
CA LEU A 78 52.70 -84.94 -44.08
C LEU A 78 53.14 -83.72 -43.24
N ASN A 79 52.50 -82.55 -43.45
CA ASN A 79 52.80 -81.30 -42.74
C ASN A 79 51.83 -81.01 -41.59
N HIS A 80 50.98 -81.97 -41.21
CA HIS A 80 49.95 -81.80 -40.19
C HIS A 80 50.50 -81.16 -38.90
N ASP A 81 51.60 -81.70 -38.37
CA ASP A 81 52.19 -81.22 -37.12
C ASP A 81 52.67 -79.76 -37.22
N ARG A 82 53.25 -79.38 -38.36
CA ARG A 82 53.68 -77.98 -38.60
C ARG A 82 52.47 -77.06 -38.68
N ARG A 83 51.43 -77.46 -39.42
CA ARG A 83 50.18 -76.70 -39.55
C ARG A 83 49.51 -76.49 -38.19
N VAL A 84 49.41 -77.55 -37.39
CA VAL A 84 48.84 -77.49 -36.02
C VAL A 84 49.67 -76.57 -35.13
N LYS A 85 51.01 -76.61 -35.23
CA LYS A 85 51.89 -75.71 -34.47
C LYS A 85 51.61 -74.24 -34.81
N PHE A 86 51.57 -73.88 -36.10
CA PHE A 86 51.26 -72.52 -36.53
C PHE A 86 49.86 -72.07 -36.08
N GLN A 87 48.85 -72.94 -36.18
CA GLN A 87 47.50 -72.62 -35.72
C GLN A 87 47.44 -72.37 -34.20
N LYS A 88 48.17 -73.16 -33.42
CA LYS A 88 48.30 -72.95 -31.96
C LYS A 88 48.99 -71.63 -31.64
N GLU A 89 50.05 -71.29 -32.36
CA GLU A 89 50.75 -70.01 -32.21
C GLU A 89 49.84 -68.82 -32.54
N GLN A 90 49.12 -68.86 -33.65
CA GLN A 90 48.12 -67.84 -34.02
C GLN A 90 47.03 -67.69 -32.95
N SER A 91 46.48 -68.82 -32.49
CA SER A 91 45.43 -68.82 -31.47
C SER A 91 45.92 -68.23 -30.15
N ARG A 92 47.18 -68.51 -29.78
CA ARG A 92 47.82 -67.95 -28.60
C ARG A 92 47.99 -66.44 -28.72
N GLU A 93 48.52 -65.95 -29.84
CA GLU A 93 48.72 -64.51 -30.05
C GLU A 93 47.39 -63.76 -30.06
N TRP A 94 46.36 -64.28 -30.73
CA TRP A 94 45.02 -63.68 -30.69
C TRP A 94 44.42 -63.64 -29.29
N SER A 95 44.55 -64.74 -28.53
CA SER A 95 44.06 -64.78 -27.14
C SER A 95 44.78 -63.77 -26.25
N LEU A 96 46.10 -63.63 -26.41
CA LEU A 96 46.90 -62.64 -25.66
C LEU A 96 46.51 -61.21 -26.04
N GLN A 97 46.28 -60.94 -27.33
CA GLN A 97 45.83 -59.65 -27.80
C GLN A 97 44.47 -59.29 -27.21
N GLN A 98 43.48 -60.19 -27.30
CA GLN A 98 42.15 -59.98 -26.71
C GLN A 98 42.21 -59.74 -25.19
N GLN A 99 43.06 -60.47 -24.46
CA GLN A 99 43.26 -60.24 -23.03
C GLN A 99 43.85 -58.86 -22.72
N ARG A 100 44.78 -58.37 -23.55
CA ARG A 100 45.35 -57.02 -23.39
C ARG A 100 44.31 -55.95 -23.67
N ASP A 101 43.58 -56.09 -24.77
CA ASP A 101 42.55 -55.14 -25.17
C ASP A 101 41.43 -55.07 -24.13
N TRP A 102 41.01 -56.22 -23.60
CA TRP A 102 40.04 -56.28 -22.50
C TRP A 102 40.54 -55.61 -21.22
N LYS A 103 41.81 -55.84 -20.84
CA LYS A 103 42.41 -55.18 -19.66
C LYS A 103 42.51 -53.67 -19.83
N ASN A 104 42.88 -53.20 -21.03
CA ASN A 104 42.96 -51.77 -21.33
C ASN A 104 41.57 -51.14 -21.28
N ALA A 105 40.58 -51.74 -21.93
CA ALA A 105 39.19 -51.25 -21.90
C ALA A 105 38.63 -51.19 -20.47
N LEU A 106 38.94 -52.18 -19.63
CA LEU A 106 38.55 -52.17 -18.22
C LEU A 106 39.26 -51.05 -17.42
N ALA A 107 40.54 -50.78 -17.72
CA ALA A 107 41.27 -49.69 -17.08
C ALA A 107 40.71 -48.32 -17.49
N ASP A 108 40.40 -48.14 -18.78
CA ASP A 108 39.79 -46.92 -19.31
C ASP A 108 38.40 -46.69 -18.71
N GLN A 109 37.60 -47.75 -18.59
CA GLN A 109 36.29 -47.68 -17.93
C GLN A 109 36.42 -47.23 -16.47
N LYS A 110 37.31 -47.86 -15.70
CA LYS A 110 37.54 -47.49 -14.29
C LYS A 110 38.00 -46.05 -14.15
N PHE A 111 38.91 -45.60 -15.02
CA PHE A 111 39.37 -44.22 -15.02
C PHE A 111 38.23 -43.23 -15.31
N ALA A 112 37.36 -43.55 -16.27
CA ALA A 112 36.19 -42.74 -16.60
C ALA A 112 35.17 -42.70 -15.44
N GLU A 113 34.92 -43.84 -14.78
CA GLU A 113 34.07 -43.94 -13.60
C GLU A 113 34.63 -43.12 -12.42
N ASP A 114 35.93 -43.25 -12.12
CA ASP A 114 36.61 -42.47 -11.07
C ASP A 114 36.54 -40.95 -11.35
N LEU A 115 36.72 -40.55 -12.61
CA LEU A 115 36.61 -39.15 -13.01
C LEU A 115 35.18 -38.63 -12.87
N HIS A 116 34.19 -39.44 -13.26
CA HIS A 116 32.78 -39.12 -13.09
C HIS A 116 32.41 -38.96 -11.62
N ASP A 117 32.86 -39.87 -10.75
CA ASP A 117 32.59 -39.80 -9.31
C ASP A 117 33.24 -38.57 -8.67
N LYS A 118 34.48 -38.22 -9.05
CA LYS A 118 35.12 -36.97 -8.61
C LYS A 118 34.31 -35.74 -9.04
N ASN A 119 33.91 -35.69 -10.31
CA ASN A 119 33.09 -34.59 -10.82
C ASN A 119 31.75 -34.48 -10.08
N ARG A 120 31.11 -35.61 -9.75
CA ARG A 120 29.85 -35.62 -8.97
C ARG A 120 30.07 -35.04 -7.58
N ILE A 121 31.12 -35.46 -6.87
CA ILE A 121 31.46 -34.94 -5.54
C ILE A 121 31.74 -33.43 -5.60
N ASP A 122 32.51 -32.97 -6.58
CA ASP A 122 32.82 -31.55 -6.76
C ASP A 122 31.56 -30.71 -7.03
N LEU A 123 30.62 -31.23 -7.81
CA LEU A 123 29.34 -30.57 -8.07
C LEU A 123 28.48 -30.50 -6.81
N ASP A 124 28.40 -31.58 -6.03
CA ASP A 124 27.67 -31.60 -4.76
C ASP A 124 28.27 -30.60 -3.75
N GLN A 125 29.60 -30.53 -3.66
CA GLN A 125 30.28 -29.54 -2.82
C GLN A 125 29.95 -28.11 -3.25
N LYS A 126 30.03 -27.80 -4.54
CA LYS A 126 29.65 -26.49 -5.08
C LYS A 126 28.18 -26.16 -4.81
N ALA A 127 27.28 -27.14 -4.93
CA ALA A 127 25.86 -26.94 -4.64
C ALA A 127 25.63 -26.59 -3.16
N MET A 128 26.30 -27.29 -2.24
CA MET A 128 26.24 -26.97 -0.80
C MET A 128 26.80 -25.58 -0.49
N GLU A 129 27.92 -25.19 -1.10
CA GLU A 129 28.50 -23.86 -0.92
C GLU A 129 27.57 -22.74 -1.42
N LEU A 130 26.96 -22.94 -2.59
CA LEU A 130 25.99 -22.00 -3.16
C LEU A 130 24.77 -21.88 -2.27
N GLN A 131 24.24 -22.99 -1.76
CA GLN A 131 23.13 -22.98 -0.83
C GLN A 131 23.47 -22.24 0.47
N ARG A 132 24.68 -22.46 1.02
CA ARG A 132 25.14 -21.74 2.22
C ARG A 132 25.17 -20.23 1.97
N LYS A 133 25.76 -19.80 0.86
CA LYS A 133 25.81 -18.37 0.47
C LYS A 133 24.42 -17.77 0.25
N ASP A 134 23.49 -18.50 -0.38
CA ASP A 134 22.11 -18.05 -0.56
C ASP A 134 21.40 -17.87 0.79
N VAL A 135 21.57 -18.81 1.73
CA VAL A 135 21.01 -18.67 3.08
C VAL A 135 21.63 -17.47 3.83
N GLU A 136 22.95 -17.32 3.80
CA GLU A 136 23.65 -16.19 4.44
C GLU A 136 23.18 -14.84 3.88
N THR A 137 23.07 -14.74 2.56
CA THR A 137 22.61 -13.49 1.91
C THR A 137 21.15 -13.18 2.23
N ARG A 138 20.26 -14.17 2.23
CA ARG A 138 18.86 -13.98 2.66
C ARG A 138 18.77 -13.53 4.11
N GLN A 139 19.56 -14.13 5.00
CA GLN A 139 19.60 -13.71 6.41
C GLN A 139 20.10 -12.27 6.54
N ALA A 140 21.14 -11.89 5.81
CA ALA A 140 21.66 -10.52 5.80
C ALA A 140 20.62 -9.50 5.29
N VAL A 141 19.91 -9.82 4.20
CA VAL A 141 18.83 -8.97 3.66
C VAL A 141 17.69 -8.83 4.66
N CYS A 142 17.26 -9.93 5.29
CA CYS A 142 16.22 -9.90 6.32
C CYS A 142 16.64 -9.05 7.53
N ALA A 143 17.89 -9.17 7.99
CA ALA A 143 18.43 -8.38 9.08
C ALA A 143 18.45 -6.88 8.73
N ALA A 144 18.99 -6.52 7.56
CA ALA A 144 19.01 -5.14 7.08
C ALA A 144 17.59 -4.53 6.95
N THR A 145 16.64 -5.30 6.42
CA THR A 145 15.24 -4.87 6.31
C THR A 145 14.59 -4.66 7.68
N LYS A 146 14.88 -5.55 8.64
CA LYS A 146 14.38 -5.43 10.02
C LYS A 146 14.92 -4.17 10.69
N ASP A 147 16.22 -3.90 10.54
CA ASP A 147 16.85 -2.72 11.12
C ASP A 147 16.33 -1.44 10.46
N PHE A 148 16.17 -1.44 9.14
CA PHE A 148 15.51 -0.34 8.42
C PHE A 148 14.10 -0.07 8.94
N ASN A 149 13.24 -1.10 9.02
CA ASN A 149 11.88 -0.94 9.55
C ASN A 149 11.88 -0.43 11.00
N ARG A 150 12.83 -0.88 11.83
CA ARG A 150 12.98 -0.40 13.21
C ARG A 150 13.34 1.09 13.25
N THR A 151 14.29 1.52 12.43
CA THR A 151 14.67 2.94 12.33
C THR A 151 13.50 3.79 11.84
N GLN A 152 12.78 3.33 10.81
CA GLN A 152 11.62 4.02 10.26
C GLN A 152 10.48 4.17 11.29
N VAL A 153 10.23 3.15 12.12
CA VAL A 153 9.25 3.24 13.22
C VAL A 153 9.69 4.26 14.27
N ALA A 154 10.99 4.30 14.62
CA ALA A 154 11.51 5.27 15.57
C ALA A 154 11.40 6.71 15.04
N GLU A 155 11.82 6.95 13.79
CA GLU A 155 11.69 8.25 13.13
C GLU A 155 10.23 8.70 13.05
N PHE A 156 9.32 7.78 12.70
CA PHE A 156 7.90 8.09 12.66
C PHE A 156 7.34 8.46 14.04
N ALA A 157 7.76 7.75 15.09
CA ALA A 157 7.36 8.05 16.46
C ALA A 157 7.89 9.43 16.91
N GLU A 158 9.15 9.75 16.61
CA GLU A 158 9.72 11.07 16.89
C GLU A 158 8.98 12.19 16.16
N ARG A 159 8.70 12.00 14.87
CA ARG A 159 7.93 12.97 14.08
C ARG A 159 6.55 13.20 14.67
N LYS A 160 5.85 12.14 15.08
CA LYS A 160 4.53 12.25 15.71
C LYS A 160 4.58 12.97 17.06
N MET A 161 5.64 12.77 17.83
CA MET A 161 5.85 13.48 19.10
C MET A 161 6.12 14.98 18.87
N LEU A 162 6.88 15.33 17.83
CA LEU A 162 7.11 16.72 17.43
C LEU A 162 5.83 17.38 16.94
N GLU A 163 5.07 16.70 16.08
CA GLU A 163 3.78 17.18 15.57
C GLU A 163 2.79 17.43 16.71
N LYS A 164 2.69 16.49 17.66
CA LYS A 164 1.86 16.67 18.84
C LYS A 164 2.31 17.85 19.70
N ARG A 165 3.62 18.05 19.87
CA ARG A 165 4.15 19.20 20.62
C ARG A 165 3.80 20.52 19.93
N GLN A 166 3.95 20.58 18.61
CA GLN A 166 3.56 21.75 17.82
C GLN A 166 2.07 22.02 17.95
N GLU A 167 1.22 20.99 17.87
CA GLU A 167 -0.23 21.12 18.08
C GLU A 167 -0.54 21.64 19.49
N GLU A 168 0.14 21.16 20.54
CA GLU A 168 -0.01 21.67 21.90
C GLU A 168 0.44 23.13 22.02
N GLU A 169 1.55 23.52 21.39
CA GLU A 169 2.05 24.90 21.35
C GLU A 169 1.06 25.82 20.62
N ASP A 170 0.53 25.40 19.47
CA ASP A 170 -0.46 26.13 18.68
C ASP A 170 -1.77 26.28 19.45
N ASN A 171 -2.25 25.23 20.11
CA ASN A 171 -3.44 25.26 20.95
C ASN A 171 -3.28 26.25 22.11
N VAL A 172 -2.12 26.26 22.78
CA VAL A 172 -1.83 27.21 23.86
C VAL A 172 -1.75 28.64 23.32
N ALA A 173 -1.15 28.83 22.15
CA ALA A 173 -1.09 30.13 21.50
C ALA A 173 -2.49 30.64 21.12
N GLU A 174 -3.35 29.77 20.57
CA GLU A 174 -4.75 30.09 20.27
C GLU A 174 -5.51 30.49 21.54
N ILE A 175 -5.44 29.68 22.60
CA ILE A 175 -6.08 29.99 23.89
C ILE A 175 -5.58 31.34 24.43
N SER A 176 -4.27 31.59 24.40
CA SER A 176 -3.70 32.85 24.87
C SER A 176 -4.19 34.04 24.05
N ASN A 177 -4.25 33.89 22.73
CA ASN A 177 -4.74 34.92 21.82
C ASN A 177 -6.24 35.19 22.03
N LEU A 178 -7.06 34.15 22.24
CA LEU A 178 -8.48 34.30 22.55
C LEU A 178 -8.68 35.01 23.89
N LEU A 179 -7.95 34.62 24.93
CA LEU A 179 -8.02 35.23 26.26
C LEU A 179 -7.60 36.71 26.25
N ARG A 180 -6.56 37.05 25.48
CA ARG A 180 -6.12 38.44 25.28
C ARG A 180 -6.98 39.20 24.27
N GLY A 181 -7.77 38.49 23.48
CA GLY A 181 -8.64 39.06 22.48
C GLY A 181 -9.70 39.96 23.10
N ASP A 182 -10.08 41.00 22.37
CA ASP A 182 -11.02 42.00 22.85
C ASP A 182 -12.45 41.45 23.07
N LEU A 183 -12.78 40.30 22.50
CA LEU A 183 -14.07 39.64 22.67
C LEU A 183 -14.23 39.09 24.10
N LEU A 184 -13.29 38.26 24.58
CA LEU A 184 -13.35 37.64 25.90
C LEU A 184 -12.97 38.60 27.03
N SER A 185 -12.06 39.53 26.78
CA SER A 185 -11.69 40.58 27.75
C SER A 185 -12.75 41.70 27.86
N GLU A 186 -13.76 41.66 27.00
CA GLU A 186 -14.81 42.67 26.85
C GLU A 186 -14.29 44.11 26.79
N ASN A 187 -13.12 44.32 26.16
CA ASN A 187 -12.44 45.61 26.14
C ASN A 187 -13.39 46.77 25.72
N PRO A 188 -13.59 47.81 26.56
CA PRO A 188 -14.49 48.93 26.25
C PRO A 188 -13.97 49.81 25.11
N GLU A 189 -12.66 49.76 24.81
CA GLU A 189 -12.06 50.53 23.73
C GLU A 189 -12.55 50.10 22.34
N GLN A 190 -13.10 48.89 22.20
CA GLN A 190 -13.74 48.43 20.96
C GLN A 190 -14.88 49.33 20.47
N ALA A 191 -15.51 50.06 21.40
CA ALA A 191 -16.61 50.97 21.10
C ALA A 191 -16.10 52.32 20.58
N ALA A 192 -14.80 52.62 20.66
CA ALA A 192 -14.23 53.88 20.20
C ALA A 192 -14.30 53.99 18.67
N SER A 193 -14.91 55.06 18.16
CA SER A 193 -14.98 55.31 16.73
C SER A 193 -13.69 55.94 16.21
N SER A 194 -13.19 55.45 15.07
CA SER A 194 -12.08 56.08 14.35
C SER A 194 -12.41 57.52 13.88
N PHE A 195 -13.69 57.86 13.74
CA PHE A 195 -14.15 59.18 13.30
C PHE A 195 -14.25 60.22 14.43
N GLY A 196 -13.83 59.89 15.66
CA GLY A 196 -13.64 60.86 16.73
C GLY A 196 -14.08 60.36 18.11
N ARG A 197 -13.44 60.90 19.16
CA ARG A 197 -13.58 60.46 20.56
C ARG A 197 -14.99 60.57 21.15
N HIS A 198 -15.84 61.43 20.59
CA HIS A 198 -17.22 61.61 21.06
C HIS A 198 -18.21 60.64 20.41
N ARG A 199 -17.78 59.88 19.40
CA ARG A 199 -18.62 58.92 18.68
C ARG A 199 -18.29 57.52 19.15
N VAL A 200 -19.35 56.75 19.35
CA VAL A 200 -19.27 55.36 19.77
C VAL A 200 -19.86 54.49 18.67
N ILE A 201 -19.22 53.35 18.39
CA ILE A 201 -19.76 52.34 17.49
C ILE A 201 -20.94 51.66 18.19
N THR A 202 -22.15 51.84 17.64
CA THR A 202 -23.40 51.43 18.29
C THR A 202 -23.44 49.95 18.65
N ASP A 203 -23.02 49.08 17.73
CA ASP A 203 -23.08 47.62 17.91
C ASP A 203 -22.11 47.08 18.98
N ARG A 204 -21.09 47.88 19.35
CA ARG A 204 -20.02 47.49 20.28
C ARG A 204 -20.08 48.24 21.61
N TRP A 205 -21.14 49.01 21.83
CA TRP A 205 -21.27 49.82 23.04
C TRP A 205 -21.67 48.97 24.25
N LYS A 206 -20.83 49.01 25.31
CA LYS A 206 -20.96 48.20 26.53
C LYS A 206 -21.30 49.03 27.78
N GLY A 207 -21.97 50.17 27.59
CA GLY A 207 -22.33 51.07 28.69
C GLY A 207 -21.38 52.25 28.91
N MET A 208 -21.62 53.01 29.97
CA MET A 208 -20.83 54.21 30.31
C MET A 208 -19.59 53.86 31.13
N ASN A 209 -18.51 54.61 30.94
CA ASN A 209 -17.30 54.44 31.76
C ASN A 209 -17.57 54.84 33.22
N GLN A 210 -16.82 54.26 34.16
CA GLN A 210 -16.92 54.54 35.59
C GLN A 210 -16.77 56.04 35.88
N ASP A 211 -15.84 56.72 35.21
CA ASP A 211 -15.65 58.17 35.37
C ASP A 211 -16.87 58.98 34.94
N GLN A 212 -17.54 58.57 33.85
CA GLN A 212 -18.78 59.20 33.38
C GLN A 212 -19.91 58.97 34.37
N LEU A 213 -20.05 57.75 34.90
CA LEU A 213 -21.03 57.43 35.94
C LEU A 213 -20.76 58.24 37.22
N MET A 214 -19.50 58.41 37.61
CA MET A 214 -19.13 59.27 38.75
C MET A 214 -19.48 60.73 38.51
N ALA A 215 -19.21 61.27 37.32
CA ALA A 215 -19.58 62.64 36.96
C ALA A 215 -21.10 62.86 37.00
N ILE A 216 -21.89 61.88 36.54
CA ILE A 216 -23.35 61.92 36.63
C ILE A 216 -23.80 61.93 38.11
N ARG A 217 -23.26 61.02 38.93
CA ARG A 217 -23.59 60.98 40.37
C ARG A 217 -23.24 62.28 41.08
N TYR A 218 -22.08 62.86 40.76
CA TYR A 218 -21.67 64.16 41.27
C TYR A 218 -22.65 65.27 40.85
N THR A 219 -23.04 65.29 39.58
CA THR A 219 -24.01 66.28 39.07
C THR A 219 -25.38 66.12 39.74
N GLN A 220 -25.85 64.90 39.94
CA GLN A 220 -27.10 64.63 40.67
C GLN A 220 -27.03 65.13 42.11
N GLN A 221 -25.90 64.93 42.79
CA GLN A 221 -25.70 65.47 44.14
C GLN A 221 -25.78 66.99 44.15
N GLN A 222 -25.18 67.67 43.18
CA GLN A 222 -25.30 69.13 43.04
C GLN A 222 -26.75 69.57 42.81
N GLN A 223 -27.49 68.87 41.95
CA GLN A 223 -28.91 69.16 41.69
C GLN A 223 -29.77 69.02 42.95
N VAL A 224 -29.50 68.03 43.80
CA VAL A 224 -30.20 67.88 45.09
C VAL A 224 -29.93 69.09 45.99
N LEU A 225 -28.67 69.52 46.10
CA LEU A 225 -28.30 70.69 46.89
C LEU A 225 -28.95 71.98 46.36
N GLU A 226 -28.94 72.17 45.04
CA GLU A 226 -29.58 73.32 44.38
C GLU A 226 -31.09 73.33 44.60
N LYS A 227 -31.75 72.17 44.49
CA LYS A 227 -33.18 72.04 44.75
C LYS A 227 -33.54 72.37 46.21
N LEU A 228 -32.73 71.91 47.16
CA LEU A 228 -32.90 72.26 48.58
C LEU A 228 -32.79 73.77 48.80
N ARG A 229 -31.80 74.41 48.16
CA ARG A 229 -31.62 75.86 48.20
C ARG A 229 -32.84 76.61 47.63
N LEU A 230 -33.36 76.19 46.47
CA LEU A 230 -34.54 76.81 45.87
C LEU A 230 -35.79 76.64 46.74
N GLN A 231 -35.97 75.49 47.41
CA GLN A 231 -37.06 75.28 48.36
C GLN A 231 -36.96 76.20 49.59
N GLU A 232 -35.75 76.51 50.04
CA GLU A 232 -35.51 77.47 51.12
C GLU A 232 -35.84 78.90 50.68
N GLU A 233 -35.41 79.31 49.49
CA GLU A 233 -35.77 80.60 48.88
C GLU A 233 -37.28 80.74 48.67
N GLU A 234 -37.97 79.69 48.20
CA GLU A 234 -39.42 79.67 48.02
C GLU A 234 -40.15 79.76 49.37
N ARG A 235 -39.67 79.05 50.41
CA ARG A 235 -40.23 79.18 51.78
C ARG A 235 -40.10 80.61 52.30
N GLN A 236 -38.97 81.26 52.10
CA GLN A 236 -38.78 82.67 52.50
C GLN A 236 -39.74 83.60 51.75
N ARG A 237 -39.84 83.44 50.43
CA ARG A 237 -40.75 84.24 49.59
C ARG A 237 -42.22 84.06 49.99
N ASN A 238 -42.65 82.82 50.24
CA ASN A 238 -44.02 82.54 50.69
C ASN A 238 -44.30 83.15 52.07
N ALA A 239 -43.33 83.09 53.00
CA ALA A 239 -43.46 83.74 54.30
C ALA A 239 -43.58 85.27 54.19
N GLU A 240 -42.83 85.90 53.27
CA GLU A 240 -42.96 87.32 52.97
C GLU A 240 -44.33 87.67 52.36
N TRP A 241 -44.82 86.86 51.42
CA TRP A 241 -46.15 87.02 50.83
C TRP A 241 -47.27 86.87 51.86
N ASP A 242 -47.19 85.87 52.75
CA ASP A 242 -48.16 85.70 53.84
C ASP A 242 -48.12 86.88 54.81
N ARG A 243 -46.93 87.41 55.12
CA ARG A 243 -46.77 88.62 55.94
C ARG A 243 -47.46 89.82 55.27
N GLN A 244 -47.26 90.03 53.98
CA GLN A 244 -47.92 91.09 53.21
C GLN A 244 -49.44 90.88 53.18
N ARG A 245 -49.92 89.65 52.97
CA ARG A 245 -51.35 89.32 52.97
C ARG A 245 -52.01 89.62 54.33
N ILE A 246 -51.37 89.26 55.43
CA ILE A 246 -51.87 89.55 56.78
C ILE A 246 -51.92 91.06 57.03
N GLN A 247 -50.90 91.82 56.59
CA GLN A 247 -50.90 93.28 56.70
C GLN A 247 -52.01 93.92 55.86
N ALA A 248 -52.20 93.48 54.61
CA ALA A 248 -53.27 93.96 53.74
C ALA A 248 -54.67 93.64 54.31
N ALA A 249 -54.88 92.42 54.81
CA ALA A 249 -56.14 92.04 55.47
C ALA A 249 -56.43 92.90 56.71
N ARG A 250 -55.40 93.21 57.52
CA ARG A 250 -55.54 94.14 58.65
C ARG A 250 -55.92 95.55 58.19
N ALA A 251 -55.27 96.06 57.15
CA ALA A 251 -55.59 97.39 56.59
C ALA A 251 -57.03 97.44 56.04
N GLN A 252 -57.48 96.39 55.34
CA GLN A 252 -58.84 96.29 54.82
C GLN A 252 -59.88 96.23 55.95
N LEU A 253 -59.63 95.46 57.01
CA LEU A 253 -60.50 95.42 58.20
C LEU A 253 -60.61 96.80 58.90
N LEU A 254 -59.51 97.55 58.97
CA LEU A 254 -59.52 98.92 59.49
C LEU A 254 -60.33 99.86 58.60
N PHE A 255 -60.18 99.73 57.28
CA PHE A 255 -60.95 100.50 56.30
C PHE A 255 -62.46 100.20 56.37
N GLU A 256 -62.84 98.92 56.41
CA GLU A 256 -64.25 98.50 56.57
C GLU A 256 -64.87 99.05 57.87
N ARG A 257 -64.14 99.01 58.99
CA ARG A 257 -64.61 99.63 60.25
C ARG A 257 -64.81 101.13 60.11
N HIS A 258 -63.93 101.82 59.39
CA HIS A 258 -64.08 103.25 59.14
C HIS A 258 -65.32 103.52 58.28
N GLN A 259 -65.52 102.75 57.20
CA GLN A 259 -66.70 102.85 56.34
C GLN A 259 -68.00 102.53 57.08
N GLN A 260 -68.01 101.56 57.99
CA GLN A 260 -69.16 101.27 58.85
C GLN A 260 -69.48 102.41 59.81
N ARG A 261 -68.48 103.11 60.36
CA ARG A 261 -68.70 104.30 61.19
C ARG A 261 -69.33 105.43 60.38
N LEU A 262 -68.79 105.72 59.19
CA LEU A 262 -69.35 106.71 58.27
C LEU A 262 -70.79 106.36 57.87
N ASN A 263 -71.08 105.11 57.52
CA ASN A 263 -72.44 104.67 57.18
C ASN A 263 -73.42 104.81 58.37
N ARG A 264 -72.97 104.58 59.61
CA ARG A 264 -73.80 104.80 60.81
C ARG A 264 -74.09 106.28 61.02
N GLU A 265 -73.12 107.16 60.81
CA GLU A 265 -73.32 108.61 60.86
C GLU A 265 -74.31 109.06 59.77
N LEU A 266 -74.14 108.58 58.54
CA LEU A 266 -75.02 108.89 57.41
C LEU A 266 -76.47 108.40 57.65
N ARG A 267 -76.64 107.21 58.24
CA ARG A 267 -77.97 106.72 58.65
C ARG A 267 -78.59 107.60 59.73
N ARG A 268 -77.83 108.00 60.76
CA ARG A 268 -78.32 108.94 61.78
C ARG A 268 -78.75 110.27 61.18
N THR A 269 -77.99 110.81 60.23
CA THR A 269 -78.39 112.06 59.54
C THR A 269 -79.67 111.89 58.71
N LEU A 270 -79.82 110.75 58.02
CA LEU A 270 -81.04 110.43 57.27
C LEU A 270 -82.26 110.22 58.18
N ASP A 271 -82.09 109.51 59.30
CA ASP A 271 -83.16 109.29 60.27
C ASP A 271 -83.64 110.62 60.88
N ASN A 272 -82.71 111.53 61.21
CA ASN A 272 -83.04 112.87 61.68
C ASN A 272 -83.79 113.70 60.64
N ALA A 273 -83.35 113.67 59.37
CA ALA A 273 -84.02 114.38 58.28
C ALA A 273 -85.43 113.83 58.01
N ASN A 274 -85.61 112.50 58.05
CA ASN A 274 -86.91 111.86 57.91
C ASN A 274 -87.85 112.19 59.09
N ALA A 275 -87.34 112.32 60.31
CA ALA A 275 -88.13 112.75 61.46
C ALA A 275 -88.65 114.19 61.30
N GLN A 276 -87.83 115.12 60.79
CA GLN A 276 -88.24 116.49 60.49
C GLN A 276 -89.33 116.52 59.39
N LEU A 277 -89.12 115.81 58.28
CA LEU A 277 -90.11 115.67 57.20
C LEU A 277 -91.45 115.09 57.68
N SER A 278 -91.41 114.13 58.61
CA SER A 278 -92.62 113.53 59.21
C SER A 278 -93.41 114.53 60.07
N GLN A 279 -92.70 115.36 60.86
CA GLN A 279 -93.34 116.44 61.62
C GLN A 279 -93.96 117.49 60.70
N GLU A 280 -93.25 117.91 59.65
CA GLU A 280 -93.77 118.85 58.64
C GLU A 280 -95.01 118.30 57.92
N GLN A 281 -95.02 117.02 57.53
CA GLN A 281 -96.21 116.43 56.92
C GLN A 281 -97.39 116.38 57.89
N LYS A 282 -97.17 116.05 59.16
CA LYS A 282 -98.25 116.05 60.17
C LYS A 282 -98.83 117.44 60.37
N SER A 283 -98.00 118.48 60.52
CA SER A 283 -98.49 119.86 60.69
C SER A 283 -99.26 120.34 59.46
N LYS A 284 -98.78 120.03 58.25
CA LYS A 284 -99.46 120.36 57.00
C LYS A 284 -100.80 119.65 56.86
N LYS A 285 -100.91 118.40 57.33
CA LYS A 285 -102.15 117.61 57.29
C LYS A 285 -103.20 118.15 58.27
N ILE A 286 -102.78 118.59 59.46
CA ILE A 286 -103.65 119.26 60.45
C ILE A 286 -104.19 120.57 59.88
N TYR A 287 -103.32 121.40 59.29
CA TYR A 287 -103.71 122.66 58.63
C TYR A 287 -104.78 122.47 57.54
N LEU A 288 -104.59 121.48 56.66
CA LEU A 288 -105.55 121.13 55.62
C LEU A 288 -106.91 120.67 56.18
N GLN A 289 -106.93 119.95 57.29
CA GLN A 289 -108.17 119.45 57.90
C GLN A 289 -108.96 120.53 58.63
N GLU A 290 -108.31 121.47 59.31
CA GLU A 290 -108.98 122.47 60.15
C GLU A 290 -109.38 123.73 59.37
N GLU A 291 -108.54 124.23 58.45
CA GLU A 291 -108.80 125.51 57.77
C GLU A 291 -109.39 125.39 56.35
N VAL A 292 -109.13 124.29 55.62
CA VAL A 292 -109.50 124.19 54.19
C VAL A 292 -110.76 123.35 53.97
N TYR A 293 -111.05 122.37 54.82
CA TYR A 293 -112.17 121.45 54.66
C TYR A 293 -113.41 121.78 55.50
N SER A 294 -113.53 123.02 56.00
CA SER A 294 -114.70 123.50 56.73
C SER A 294 -115.49 124.53 55.90
N ASN A 295 -116.54 124.08 55.21
CA ASN A 295 -117.40 124.95 54.40
C ASN A 295 -118.48 125.60 55.28
N PHE A 296 -118.24 126.82 55.74
CA PHE A 296 -119.28 127.70 56.29
C PHE A 296 -119.92 128.54 55.17
N PRO A 297 -121.26 128.54 55.00
CA PRO A 297 -121.92 129.37 53.99
C PRO A 297 -121.70 130.88 54.24
N THR A 298 -121.18 131.58 53.24
CA THR A 298 -120.81 133.01 53.30
C THR A 298 -122.05 133.91 53.30
N GLY A 299 -122.03 135.06 53.99
CA GLY A 299 -123.19 135.97 54.17
C GLY A 299 -123.90 136.47 52.89
N GLN A 300 -123.27 136.35 51.71
CA GLN A 300 -123.90 136.58 50.41
C GLN A 300 -124.99 135.53 50.06
N TYR A 301 -124.94 134.34 50.66
CA TYR A 301 -125.93 133.28 50.50
C TYR A 301 -127.30 133.66 51.10
N PHE A 302 -127.31 134.35 52.25
CA PHE A 302 -128.55 134.73 52.95
C PHE A 302 -129.20 136.00 52.39
N THR A 303 -128.49 136.80 51.58
CA THR A 303 -129.00 138.01 50.94
C THR A 303 -129.69 137.75 49.59
N GLN A 304 -129.73 136.49 49.13
CA GLN A 304 -130.44 136.07 47.92
C GLN A 304 -131.94 135.79 48.14
N PHE A 305 -132.38 135.63 49.39
CA PHE A 305 -133.78 135.33 49.71
C PHE A 305 -134.54 136.62 50.09
N ASN A 306 -135.75 136.81 49.54
CA ASN A 306 -136.65 137.97 49.74
C ASN A 306 -136.24 139.32 49.10
N THR A 307 -135.74 139.34 47.85
CA THR A 307 -135.38 140.59 47.14
C THR A 307 -136.31 140.97 45.96
N THR A 308 -137.40 140.24 45.71
CA THR A 308 -138.45 140.66 44.75
C THR A 308 -139.85 140.35 45.26
N SER A 309 -140.77 141.32 45.17
CA SER A 309 -142.19 141.09 45.37
C SER A 309 -142.81 140.49 44.10
N ARG A 310 -142.97 139.16 44.09
CA ARG A 310 -143.96 138.48 43.28
C ARG A 310 -144.47 137.26 44.03
#